data_AF-A0A2V9F9G0-F1
#
_entry.id   AF-A0A2V9F9G0-F1
#
_cell.length_a   1.000
_cell.length_b   1.000
_cell.length_c   1.000
_cell.angle_alpha   90.00
_cell.angle_beta   90.00
_cell.angle_gamma   90.00
#
_symmetry.space_group_name_H-M   'P 1'
#
loop_
_entity.id
_entity.type
_entity.pdbx_description
1 polymer ?
#
loop_
_entity_poly.entity_id
_entity_poly.type
_entity_poly.pdbx_seq_one_letter_code
_entity_poly.pdbx_strand_id
1 'polypeptide(L)'
;MKIKWNVWLKTVTGVGLLVCANGAAAAILHYDQAGQSQPAPQQSDKPKTPDVTPLTLDVPTPVNAEEDAAYKAFQAVNQNDAAKKIEAGEAFLLKYPESRFKSPVYGALAYAYLQTGNTQKMQEYGEKELTIAPNDVSTLALLGQTLPRSLHGSAGSPEAVQTLAKAEQYSKQAIEITPTLQKPENLTDEAFTSAKNQTLAMAHSGLGLVYVRRGKNAEAIPELEQAVKIDPNPDPVNYYLLGMANKITSHFDDAVAAFNKCAAMNGPMQGTCKAQGEDAKKLGATQLSAPK
;
A
#
# COMPACT_ATOMS: atom_id res chain seq x y z
N MET A 1 5.11 1.88 20.02
CA MET A 1 4.92 0.43 19.81
C MET A 1 5.47 0.11 18.43
N LYS A 2 6.55 -0.66 18.30
CA LYS A 2 7.21 -0.91 17.00
C LYS A 2 6.47 -2.02 16.26
N ILE A 3 5.65 -1.67 15.26
CA ILE A 3 4.94 -2.62 14.40
C ILE A 3 5.97 -3.23 13.44
N LYS A 4 6.17 -4.55 13.46
CA LYS A 4 7.11 -5.25 12.57
C LYS A 4 6.49 -5.45 11.17
N TRP A 5 6.68 -4.47 10.29
CA TRP A 5 6.24 -4.43 8.89
C TRP A 5 7.22 -5.14 7.94
N ASN A 6 7.52 -6.43 8.17
CA ASN A 6 8.56 -7.14 7.42
C ASN A 6 8.00 -8.12 6.38
N VAL A 7 7.44 -7.67 5.25
CA VAL A 7 7.34 -8.55 4.05
C VAL A 7 7.43 -7.78 2.73
N TRP A 8 6.72 -6.67 2.53
CA TRP A 8 6.33 -6.28 1.16
C TRP A 8 7.40 -5.65 0.27
N LEU A 9 8.39 -4.94 0.82
CA LEU A 9 9.33 -4.16 0.00
C LEU A 9 10.61 -4.89 -0.40
N LYS A 10 10.82 -6.14 0.01
CA LYS A 10 12.01 -6.92 -0.38
C LYS A 10 11.88 -7.61 -1.75
N THR A 11 10.69 -7.61 -2.35
CA THR A 11 10.38 -8.47 -3.51
C THR A 11 9.71 -7.74 -4.68
N VAL A 12 9.74 -6.41 -4.75
CA VAL A 12 9.60 -5.74 -6.07
C VAL A 12 10.97 -5.73 -6.75
N THR A 13 11.50 -6.92 -6.98
CA THR A 13 12.63 -7.18 -7.87
C THR A 13 12.05 -7.42 -9.25
N GLY A 14 12.14 -6.41 -10.12
CA GLY A 14 12.03 -6.53 -11.57
C GLY A 14 10.78 -7.22 -12.11
N VAL A 15 9.66 -6.49 -12.19
CA VAL A 15 8.65 -6.78 -13.21
C VAL A 15 8.49 -5.52 -14.05
N GLY A 16 8.95 -5.63 -15.30
CA GLY A 16 8.69 -4.65 -16.32
C GLY A 16 7.19 -4.48 -16.52
N LEU A 17 6.81 -3.25 -16.86
CA LEU A 17 5.50 -2.89 -17.39
C LEU A 17 4.93 -4.00 -18.29
N LEU A 18 3.85 -4.64 -17.84
CA LEU A 18 2.89 -5.28 -18.74
C LEU A 18 1.85 -4.22 -19.10
N VAL A 19 2.17 -3.44 -20.14
CA VAL A 19 1.18 -2.67 -20.89
C VAL A 19 0.35 -3.68 -21.68
N CYS A 20 -0.89 -3.90 -21.25
CA CYS A 20 -1.88 -4.59 -22.09
C CYS A 20 -2.27 -3.65 -23.24
N ALA A 21 -1.58 -3.75 -24.38
CA ALA A 21 -2.05 -3.18 -25.63
C ALA A 21 -2.98 -4.19 -26.32
N ASN A 22 -4.28 -3.97 -26.24
CA ASN A 22 -5.26 -4.60 -27.12
C ASN A 22 -5.55 -3.67 -28.29
N GLY A 23 -5.47 -4.21 -29.51
CA GLY A 23 -6.24 -3.71 -30.65
C GLY A 23 -5.43 -3.29 -31.87
N ALA A 24 -5.40 -4.20 -32.85
CA ALA A 24 -5.86 -3.98 -34.23
C ALA A 24 -4.92 -4.66 -35.24
N ALA A 25 -5.33 -5.84 -35.68
CA ALA A 25 -4.80 -6.48 -36.87
C ALA A 25 -5.22 -5.68 -38.10
N ALA A 26 -4.24 -5.28 -38.92
CA ALA A 26 -4.46 -4.87 -40.30
C ALA A 26 -3.62 -5.77 -41.20
N ALA A 27 -4.32 -6.65 -41.92
CA ALA A 27 -3.79 -7.47 -42.97
C ALA A 27 -3.29 -6.59 -44.13
N ILE A 28 -2.11 -6.92 -44.68
CA ILE A 28 -1.75 -6.52 -46.04
C ILE A 28 -1.31 -7.78 -46.79
N LEU A 29 -2.12 -8.12 -47.78
CA LEU A 29 -1.88 -9.10 -48.84
C LEU A 29 -0.72 -8.64 -49.71
N HIS A 30 0.17 -9.54 -50.12
CA HIS A 30 0.82 -9.48 -51.43
C HIS A 30 0.97 -10.90 -51.99
N TYR A 31 0.58 -11.03 -53.26
CA TYR A 31 0.47 -12.24 -54.07
C TYR A 31 1.74 -12.38 -54.95
N ASP A 32 2.20 -13.63 -55.08
CA ASP A 32 2.90 -14.27 -56.22
C ASP A 32 4.18 -13.68 -56.86
N GLN A 33 5.25 -14.48 -56.94
CA GLN A 33 5.55 -15.28 -58.15
C GLN A 33 6.81 -16.15 -58.00
N ALA A 34 6.75 -17.31 -58.65
CA ALA A 34 7.78 -18.33 -58.78
C ALA A 34 8.94 -17.96 -59.72
N GLY A 35 10.10 -18.58 -59.53
CA GLY A 35 11.21 -18.59 -60.50
C GLY A 35 12.46 -19.29 -59.99
N GLN A 36 12.62 -20.58 -60.35
CA GLN A 36 13.86 -21.34 -60.19
C GLN A 36 14.94 -20.84 -61.16
N SER A 37 16.21 -20.76 -60.73
CA SER A 37 17.40 -21.40 -61.33
C SER A 37 18.72 -20.78 -60.84
N GLN A 38 19.65 -21.63 -60.38
CA GLN A 38 21.10 -21.35 -60.29
C GLN A 38 21.80 -21.81 -61.58
N PRO A 39 22.98 -21.27 -61.90
CA PRO A 39 24.20 -22.05 -61.60
C PRO A 39 25.47 -21.24 -61.21
N ALA A 40 26.22 -21.81 -60.25
CA ALA A 40 27.69 -22.01 -60.13
C ALA A 40 28.75 -20.90 -60.42
N PRO A 41 29.99 -21.06 -59.87
CA PRO A 41 30.79 -19.97 -59.31
C PRO A 41 31.96 -19.50 -60.19
N GLN A 42 32.46 -18.28 -59.95
CA GLN A 42 33.76 -17.83 -60.47
C GLN A 42 34.55 -16.97 -59.48
N GLN A 43 35.85 -17.08 -59.65
CA GLN A 43 36.96 -16.91 -58.72
C GLN A 43 37.40 -15.46 -58.51
N SER A 44 37.85 -15.20 -57.28
CA SER A 44 38.97 -14.33 -56.89
C SER A 44 39.09 -12.93 -57.48
N ASP A 45 38.90 -11.94 -56.61
CA ASP A 45 39.93 -10.92 -56.41
C ASP A 45 39.94 -10.44 -54.96
N LYS A 46 41.13 -10.41 -54.37
CA LYS A 46 41.40 -10.02 -52.98
C LYS A 46 41.71 -8.51 -52.96
N PRO A 47 40.94 -7.65 -52.29
CA PRO A 47 41.39 -6.30 -51.99
C PRO A 47 42.06 -6.27 -50.62
N LYS A 48 43.23 -5.63 -50.56
CA LYS A 48 44.05 -5.37 -49.37
C LYS A 48 43.20 -4.76 -48.24
N THR A 49 43.24 -5.35 -47.06
CA THR A 49 42.71 -4.78 -45.81
C THR A 49 43.45 -3.48 -45.49
N PRO A 50 42.75 -2.34 -45.31
CA PRO A 50 43.31 -1.23 -44.56
C PRO A 50 43.46 -1.64 -43.09
N ASP A 51 44.58 -1.29 -42.49
CA ASP A 51 44.84 -1.45 -41.06
C ASP A 51 43.79 -0.63 -40.28
N VAL A 52 42.84 -1.33 -39.65
CA VAL A 52 41.81 -0.68 -38.82
C VAL A 52 42.32 -0.75 -37.38
N THR A 53 43.01 0.30 -36.95
CA THR A 53 43.16 0.58 -35.52
C THR A 53 41.76 0.54 -34.91
N PRO A 54 41.48 -0.29 -33.88
CA PRO A 54 40.16 -0.27 -33.26
C PRO A 54 39.98 1.11 -32.65
N LEU A 55 39.11 1.92 -33.24
CA LEU A 55 38.48 3.02 -32.52
C LEU A 55 37.71 2.34 -31.40
N THR A 56 38.31 2.33 -30.21
CA THR A 56 37.58 2.11 -28.97
C THR A 56 36.51 3.19 -28.94
N LEU A 57 35.28 2.81 -29.29
CA LEU A 57 34.11 3.54 -28.86
C LEU A 57 34.25 3.63 -27.34
N ASP A 58 34.54 4.82 -26.83
CA ASP A 58 34.20 5.17 -25.46
C ASP A 58 32.70 4.94 -25.36
N VAL A 59 32.31 3.75 -24.89
CA VAL A 59 30.91 3.42 -24.63
C VAL A 59 30.51 4.35 -23.51
N PRO A 60 29.59 5.32 -23.73
CA PRO A 60 29.07 6.10 -22.64
C PRO A 60 28.37 5.09 -21.71
N THR A 61 28.81 5.00 -20.46
CA THR A 61 28.10 4.22 -19.44
C THR A 61 26.63 4.63 -19.49
N PRO A 62 25.68 3.69 -19.63
CA PRO A 62 24.31 4.09 -19.94
C PRO A 62 23.72 4.86 -18.76
N VAL A 63 22.96 5.91 -19.10
CA VAL A 63 22.27 6.85 -18.19
C VAL A 63 21.45 6.16 -17.08
N ASN A 64 21.24 4.85 -17.18
CA ASN A 64 20.49 3.99 -16.26
C ASN A 64 21.32 3.26 -15.18
N ALA A 65 22.64 3.06 -15.34
CA ALA A 65 23.43 2.25 -14.40
C ALA A 65 23.62 2.94 -13.04
N GLU A 66 23.80 4.27 -13.07
CA GLU A 66 23.92 5.10 -11.86
C GLU A 66 22.59 5.22 -11.12
N GLU A 67 21.48 5.34 -11.86
CA GLU A 67 20.11 5.32 -11.33
C GLU A 67 19.80 3.97 -10.66
N ASP A 68 20.13 2.85 -11.31
CA ASP A 68 19.94 1.50 -10.76
C ASP A 68 20.78 1.29 -9.50
N ALA A 69 22.02 1.75 -9.48
CA ALA A 69 22.88 1.68 -8.30
C ALA A 69 22.31 2.53 -7.15
N ALA A 70 21.84 3.74 -7.43
CA ALA A 70 21.23 4.61 -6.44
C ALA A 70 19.92 4.03 -5.89
N TYR A 71 19.10 3.42 -6.75
CA TYR A 71 17.86 2.76 -6.33
C TYR A 71 18.16 1.52 -5.48
N LYS A 72 19.16 0.70 -5.84
CA LYS A 72 19.64 -0.41 -5.01
C LYS A 72 20.13 0.07 -3.64
N ALA A 73 20.88 1.17 -3.60
CA ALA A 73 21.33 1.77 -2.34
C ALA A 73 20.15 2.24 -1.48
N PHE A 74 19.15 2.89 -2.09
CA PHE A 74 17.90 3.24 -1.41
C PHE A 74 17.17 2.01 -0.86
N GLN A 75 17.05 0.94 -1.64
CA GLN A 75 16.43 -0.31 -1.19
C GLN A 75 17.16 -0.94 0.00
N ALA A 76 18.50 -0.87 0.01
CA ALA A 76 19.34 -1.44 1.05
C ALA A 76 19.22 -0.71 2.41
N VAL A 77 18.68 0.52 2.46
CA VAL A 77 18.41 1.22 3.72
C VAL A 77 17.44 0.40 4.57
N ASN A 78 17.84 0.14 5.82
CA ASN A 78 17.05 -0.61 6.79
C ASN A 78 15.65 0.00 6.92
N GLN A 79 14.62 -0.81 6.75
CA GLN A 79 13.21 -0.39 6.80
C GLN A 79 12.80 0.18 8.16
N ASN A 80 13.52 -0.15 9.24
CA ASN A 80 13.27 0.40 10.58
C ASN A 80 13.99 1.74 10.83
N ASP A 81 14.87 2.16 9.94
CA ASP A 81 15.57 3.44 10.00
C ASP A 81 14.83 4.46 9.12
N ALA A 82 13.65 4.88 9.59
CA ALA A 82 12.77 5.75 8.83
C ALA A 82 13.43 7.09 8.45
N ALA A 83 14.30 7.63 9.32
CA ALA A 83 15.02 8.86 9.05
C ALA A 83 15.98 8.71 7.85
N LYS A 84 16.82 7.67 7.83
CA LYS A 84 17.69 7.41 6.68
C LYS A 84 16.90 7.03 5.44
N LYS A 85 15.76 6.35 5.59
CA LYS A 85 14.90 5.99 4.46
C LYS A 85 14.32 7.23 3.78
N ILE A 86 13.89 8.20 4.57
CA ILE A 86 13.45 9.52 4.10
C ILE A 86 14.59 10.22 3.37
N GLU A 87 15.74 10.38 4.03
CA GLU A 87 16.91 11.06 3.45
C GLU A 87 17.31 10.46 2.10
N ALA A 88 17.47 9.13 2.03
CA ALA A 88 17.85 8.44 0.80
C ALA A 88 16.78 8.53 -0.29
N GLY A 89 15.50 8.43 0.06
CA GLY A 89 14.40 8.51 -0.90
C GLY A 89 14.22 9.91 -1.49
N GLU A 90 14.28 10.94 -0.65
CA GLU A 90 14.18 12.33 -1.12
C GLU A 90 15.41 12.72 -1.96
N ALA A 91 16.62 12.31 -1.55
CA ALA A 91 17.83 12.50 -2.35
C ALA A 91 17.74 11.79 -3.71
N PHE A 92 17.18 10.58 -3.74
CA PHE A 92 16.95 9.85 -4.98
C PHE A 92 16.00 10.61 -5.92
N LEU A 93 14.85 11.06 -5.42
CA LEU A 93 13.86 11.79 -6.22
C LEU A 93 14.36 13.16 -6.70
N LEU A 94 15.20 13.83 -5.90
CA LEU A 94 15.83 15.08 -6.28
C LEU A 94 16.84 14.88 -7.42
N LYS A 95 17.63 13.80 -7.35
CA LYS A 95 18.64 13.49 -8.37
C LYS A 95 18.02 12.91 -9.65
N TYR A 96 16.97 12.12 -9.52
CA TYR A 96 16.30 11.42 -10.62
C TYR A 96 14.81 11.77 -10.68
N PRO A 97 14.44 13.02 -11.00
CA PRO A 97 13.05 13.47 -10.99
C PRO A 97 12.18 12.74 -12.02
N GLU A 98 12.78 12.19 -13.09
CA GLU A 98 12.10 11.39 -14.13
C GLU A 98 12.36 9.87 -14.01
N SER A 99 12.74 9.41 -12.81
CA SER A 99 13.05 8.00 -12.58
C SER A 99 11.86 7.07 -12.84
N ARG A 100 12.15 5.90 -13.42
CA ARG A 100 11.20 4.77 -13.50
C ARG A 100 10.87 4.16 -12.14
N PHE A 101 11.67 4.46 -11.12
CA PHE A 101 11.50 3.98 -9.75
C PHE A 101 10.72 4.95 -8.85
N LYS A 102 10.12 6.02 -9.41
CA LYS A 102 9.32 6.99 -8.65
C LYS A 102 8.27 6.30 -7.75
N SER A 103 7.50 5.38 -8.31
CA SER A 103 6.40 4.72 -7.57
C SER A 103 6.89 3.96 -6.33
N PRO A 104 7.79 2.96 -6.43
CA PRO A 104 8.25 2.24 -5.25
C PRO A 104 9.01 3.13 -4.24
N VAL A 105 9.58 4.26 -4.67
CA VAL A 105 10.17 5.26 -3.76
C VAL A 105 9.09 6.06 -3.04
N TYR A 106 8.04 6.51 -3.72
CA TYR A 106 6.92 7.22 -3.12
C TYR A 106 6.19 6.38 -2.07
N GLY A 107 5.84 5.13 -2.39
CA GLY A 107 5.22 4.22 -1.43
C GLY A 107 6.09 4.04 -0.17
N ALA A 108 7.39 3.80 -0.34
CA ALA A 108 8.32 3.66 0.77
C ALA A 108 8.49 4.95 1.60
N LEU A 109 8.48 6.13 0.97
CA LEU A 109 8.49 7.41 1.67
C LEU A 109 7.21 7.64 2.47
N ALA A 110 6.04 7.34 1.90
CA ALA A 110 4.77 7.44 2.62
C ALA A 110 4.81 6.63 3.92
N TYR A 111 5.27 5.37 3.86
CA TYR A 111 5.47 4.55 5.06
C TYR A 111 6.49 5.15 6.04
N ALA A 112 7.64 5.63 5.55
CA ALA A 112 8.67 6.20 6.42
C ALA A 112 8.19 7.48 7.14
N TYR A 113 7.39 8.32 6.46
CA TYR A 113 6.78 9.48 7.08
C TYR A 113 5.67 9.14 8.07
N LEU A 114 4.91 8.06 7.85
CA LEU A 114 4.02 7.54 8.89
C LEU A 114 4.81 7.21 10.17
N GLN A 115 5.95 6.52 10.05
CA GLN A 115 6.76 6.09 11.21
C GLN A 115 7.34 7.28 12.00
N THR A 116 7.57 8.42 11.33
CA THR A 116 8.05 9.64 11.98
C THR A 116 6.91 10.57 12.44
N GLY A 117 5.65 10.17 12.23
CA GLY A 117 4.47 10.95 12.62
C GLY A 117 4.16 12.14 11.69
N ASN A 118 4.91 12.32 10.61
CA ASN A 118 4.66 13.39 9.64
C ASN A 118 3.53 12.99 8.68
N THR A 119 2.29 13.14 9.14
CA THR A 119 1.10 12.77 8.35
C THR A 119 1.01 13.57 7.05
N GLN A 120 1.39 14.85 7.05
CA GLN A 120 1.31 15.70 5.87
C GLN A 120 2.19 15.16 4.73
N LYS A 121 3.46 14.86 5.02
CA LYS A 121 4.38 14.26 4.04
C LYS A 121 3.98 12.83 3.67
N MET A 122 3.47 12.06 4.63
CA MET A 122 2.91 10.73 4.34
C MET A 122 1.80 10.81 3.30
N GLN A 123 0.85 11.75 3.47
CA GLN A 123 -0.23 11.95 2.52
C GLN A 123 0.28 12.45 1.17
N GLU A 124 1.21 13.42 1.16
CA GLU A 124 1.79 13.95 -0.08
C GLU A 124 2.41 12.85 -0.93
N TYR A 125 3.29 12.02 -0.35
CA TYR A 125 3.94 10.93 -1.07
C TYR A 125 2.98 9.79 -1.39
N GLY A 126 2.00 9.50 -0.53
CA GLY A 126 0.96 8.52 -0.81
C GLY A 126 0.07 8.91 -1.99
N GLU A 127 -0.35 10.17 -2.09
CA GLU A 127 -1.16 10.65 -3.23
C GLU A 127 -0.32 10.71 -4.53
N LYS A 128 0.98 11.06 -4.44
CA LYS A 128 1.91 10.93 -5.57
C LYS A 128 2.04 9.48 -6.05
N GLU A 129 2.06 8.52 -5.13
CA GLU A 129 2.06 7.10 -5.48
C GLU A 129 0.76 6.69 -6.18
N LEU A 130 -0.39 7.03 -5.61
CA LEU A 130 -1.69 6.67 -6.21
C LEU A 130 -1.96 7.37 -7.55
N THR A 131 -1.23 8.43 -7.88
CA THR A 131 -1.25 9.03 -9.22
C THR A 131 -0.58 8.11 -10.26
N ILE A 132 0.46 7.36 -9.88
CA ILE A 132 1.20 6.43 -10.76
C ILE A 132 0.62 5.02 -10.69
N ALA A 133 0.29 4.55 -9.50
CA ALA A 133 -0.28 3.24 -9.22
C ALA A 133 -1.60 3.36 -8.42
N PRO A 134 -2.73 3.67 -9.10
CA PRO A 134 -4.02 3.91 -8.43
C PRO A 134 -4.56 2.74 -7.60
N ASN A 135 -4.04 1.53 -7.83
CA ASN A 135 -4.46 0.29 -7.19
C ASN A 135 -3.39 -0.26 -6.22
N ASP A 136 -2.40 0.54 -5.81
CA ASP A 136 -1.47 0.13 -4.75
C ASP A 136 -2.21 0.00 -3.42
N VAL A 137 -2.66 -1.22 -3.12
CA VAL A 137 -3.53 -1.51 -1.97
C VAL A 137 -2.88 -1.16 -0.63
N SER A 138 -1.55 -1.22 -0.59
CA SER A 138 -0.71 -0.89 0.55
C SER A 138 -0.83 0.60 0.90
N THR A 139 -0.65 1.47 -0.10
CA THR A 139 -0.81 2.93 0.05
C THR A 139 -2.26 3.34 0.25
N LEU A 140 -3.21 2.69 -0.44
CA LEU A 140 -4.64 2.91 -0.21
C LEU A 140 -5.03 2.62 1.24
N ALA A 141 -4.64 1.46 1.78
CA ALA A 141 -4.91 1.10 3.17
C ALA A 141 -4.19 2.03 4.16
N LEU A 142 -2.95 2.45 3.86
CA LEU A 142 -2.19 3.40 4.67
C LEU A 142 -2.93 4.75 4.81
N LEU A 143 -3.35 5.32 3.68
CA LEU A 143 -4.08 6.59 3.66
C LEU A 143 -5.47 6.45 4.30
N GLY A 144 -6.23 5.42 3.92
CA GLY A 144 -7.55 5.14 4.45
C GLY A 144 -7.56 5.02 5.98
N GLN A 145 -6.51 4.43 6.55
CA GLN A 145 -6.39 4.26 7.99
C GLN A 145 -5.86 5.51 8.72
N THR A 146 -4.95 6.26 8.11
CA THR A 146 -4.23 7.34 8.80
C THR A 146 -4.97 8.66 8.76
N LEU A 147 -5.52 9.04 7.60
CA LEU A 147 -6.25 10.29 7.42
C LEU A 147 -7.33 10.54 8.48
N PRO A 148 -8.25 9.59 8.80
CA PRO A 148 -9.28 9.83 9.81
C PRO A 148 -8.72 9.89 11.25
N ARG A 149 -7.52 9.36 11.50
CA ARG A 149 -6.86 9.46 12.81
C ARG A 149 -6.24 10.82 13.03
N SER A 150 -5.70 11.42 11.98
CA SER A 150 -5.02 12.72 12.04
C SER A 150 -5.98 13.92 12.02
N LEU A 151 -7.29 13.68 11.90
CA LEU A 151 -8.29 14.73 12.03
C LEU A 151 -8.39 15.26 13.46
N HIS A 152 -8.22 16.58 13.58
CA HIS A 152 -8.47 17.36 14.77
C HIS A 152 -9.76 18.18 14.59
N GLY A 153 -10.60 18.22 15.63
CA GLY A 153 -11.86 19.00 15.60
C GLY A 153 -13.09 18.21 15.16
N SER A 154 -14.17 18.94 14.82
CA SER A 154 -15.48 18.36 14.50
C SER A 154 -15.50 17.69 13.13
N ALA A 155 -16.10 16.50 13.06
CA ALA A 155 -16.28 15.74 11.81
C ALA A 155 -17.12 16.47 10.75
N GLY A 156 -17.83 17.53 11.12
CA GLY A 156 -18.67 18.32 10.21
C GLY A 156 -17.95 19.47 9.50
N SER A 157 -16.66 19.74 9.79
CA SER A 157 -15.92 20.77 9.04
C SER A 157 -15.75 20.36 7.56
N PRO A 158 -15.72 21.29 6.60
CA PRO A 158 -15.52 20.95 5.19
C PRO A 158 -14.27 20.11 4.93
N GLU A 159 -13.18 20.39 5.65
CA GLU A 159 -11.94 19.62 5.60
C GLU A 159 -12.12 18.20 6.13
N ALA A 160 -12.78 18.03 7.28
CA ALA A 160 -13.04 16.71 7.84
C ALA A 160 -13.96 15.88 6.93
N VAL A 161 -15.00 16.48 6.34
CA VAL A 161 -15.89 15.81 5.41
C VAL A 161 -15.12 15.28 4.19
N GLN A 162 -14.28 16.11 3.58
CA GLN A 162 -13.45 15.71 2.44
C GLN A 162 -12.43 14.64 2.81
N THR A 163 -11.78 14.79 3.95
CA THR A 163 -10.77 13.83 4.44
C THR A 163 -11.40 12.46 4.71
N LEU A 164 -12.56 12.42 5.36
CA LEU A 164 -13.31 11.20 5.63
C LEU A 164 -13.83 10.55 4.33
N ALA A 165 -14.19 11.35 3.32
CA ALA A 165 -14.62 10.82 2.03
C ALA A 165 -13.47 10.17 1.25
N LYS A 166 -12.30 10.82 1.21
CA LYS A 166 -11.08 10.22 0.63
C LYS A 166 -10.70 8.94 1.36
N ALA A 167 -10.69 8.97 2.70
CA ALA A 167 -10.35 7.81 3.51
C ALA A 167 -11.29 6.62 3.28
N GLU A 168 -12.61 6.87 3.19
CA GLU A 168 -13.60 5.85 2.84
C GLU A 168 -13.31 5.24 1.46
N GLN A 169 -13.06 6.08 0.45
CA GLN A 169 -12.76 5.62 -0.90
C GLN A 169 -11.51 4.72 -0.91
N TYR A 170 -10.41 5.17 -0.30
CA TYR A 170 -9.17 4.41 -0.25
C TYR A 170 -9.34 3.08 0.49
N SER A 171 -10.00 3.07 1.64
CA SER A 171 -10.27 1.84 2.39
C SER A 171 -11.13 0.86 1.58
N LYS A 172 -12.23 1.32 0.96
CA LYS A 172 -13.09 0.45 0.14
C LYS A 172 -12.35 -0.15 -1.05
N GLN A 173 -11.57 0.66 -1.76
CA GLN A 173 -10.79 0.21 -2.90
C GLN A 173 -9.73 -0.82 -2.47
N ALA A 174 -9.05 -0.61 -1.34
CA ALA A 174 -8.11 -1.60 -0.80
C ALA A 174 -8.81 -2.93 -0.43
N ILE A 175 -9.99 -2.87 0.19
CA ILE A 175 -10.79 -4.07 0.55
C ILE A 175 -11.22 -4.85 -0.70
N GLU A 176 -11.64 -4.15 -1.75
CA GLU A 176 -12.11 -4.77 -2.99
C GLU A 176 -10.97 -5.41 -3.80
N ILE A 177 -9.83 -4.72 -3.92
CA ILE A 177 -8.74 -5.16 -4.79
C ILE A 177 -7.88 -6.25 -4.13
N THR A 178 -7.62 -6.15 -2.82
CA THR A 178 -6.66 -7.04 -2.13
C THR A 178 -6.95 -8.53 -2.33
N PRO A 179 -8.21 -9.02 -2.26
CA PRO A 179 -8.54 -10.42 -2.52
C PRO A 179 -8.18 -10.89 -3.93
N THR A 180 -8.25 -10.00 -4.93
CA THR A 180 -8.03 -10.29 -6.36
C THR A 180 -6.55 -10.34 -6.77
N LEU A 181 -5.66 -9.86 -5.90
CA LEU A 181 -4.24 -9.82 -6.18
C LEU A 181 -3.67 -11.21 -6.49
N GLN A 182 -2.90 -11.27 -7.56
CA GLN A 182 -2.11 -12.44 -7.91
C GLN A 182 -0.84 -12.47 -7.07
N LYS A 183 -0.47 -13.67 -6.60
CA LYS A 183 0.75 -13.85 -5.82
C LYS A 183 1.97 -13.56 -6.70
N PRO A 184 2.88 -12.65 -6.30
CA PRO A 184 4.17 -12.50 -6.96
C PRO A 184 4.98 -13.81 -6.95
N GLU A 185 5.70 -14.12 -8.02
CA GLU A 185 6.48 -15.36 -8.14
C GLU A 185 7.53 -15.52 -7.03
N ASN A 186 8.06 -14.41 -6.54
CA ASN A 186 9.11 -14.35 -5.53
C ASN A 186 8.60 -14.24 -4.08
N LEU A 187 7.29 -14.37 -3.85
CA LEU A 187 6.71 -14.48 -2.51
C LEU A 187 6.24 -15.91 -2.23
N THR A 188 6.48 -16.35 -0.99
CA THR A 188 5.84 -17.56 -0.46
C THR A 188 4.35 -17.32 -0.25
N ASP A 189 3.55 -18.37 -0.26
CA ASP A 189 2.10 -18.27 -0.01
C ASP A 189 1.80 -17.65 1.36
N GLU A 190 2.59 -18.01 2.37
CA GLU A 190 2.49 -17.44 3.71
C GLU A 190 2.78 -15.94 3.73
N ALA A 191 3.87 -15.51 3.10
CA ALA A 191 4.26 -14.10 3.03
C ALA A 191 3.19 -13.27 2.29
N PHE A 192 2.65 -13.81 1.19
CA PHE A 192 1.60 -13.15 0.44
C PHE A 192 0.28 -13.08 1.20
N THR A 193 -0.12 -14.17 1.86
CA THR A 193 -1.33 -14.22 2.70
C THR A 193 -1.23 -13.26 3.88
N SER A 194 -0.08 -13.26 4.58
CA SER A 194 0.21 -12.34 5.67
C SER A 194 0.09 -10.89 5.23
N ALA A 195 0.66 -10.56 4.06
CA ALA A 195 0.54 -9.22 3.52
C ALA A 195 -0.88 -8.81 3.15
N LYS A 196 -1.65 -9.70 2.51
CA LYS A 196 -3.07 -9.45 2.20
C LYS A 196 -3.85 -9.20 3.49
N ASN A 197 -3.63 -10.02 4.51
CA ASN A 197 -4.28 -9.87 5.81
C ASN A 197 -3.93 -8.55 6.47
N GLN A 198 -2.66 -8.14 6.44
CA GLN A 198 -2.22 -6.86 6.99
C GLN A 198 -2.91 -5.68 6.30
N THR A 199 -2.94 -5.68 4.95
CA THR A 199 -3.62 -4.65 4.16
C THR A 199 -5.13 -4.61 4.46
N LEU A 200 -5.79 -5.77 4.49
CA LEU A 200 -7.22 -5.85 4.79
C LEU A 200 -7.53 -5.36 6.21
N ALA A 201 -6.76 -5.80 7.21
CA ALA A 201 -6.93 -5.35 8.59
C ALA A 201 -6.83 -3.83 8.71
N MET A 202 -5.86 -3.21 8.03
CA MET A 202 -5.73 -1.75 7.99
C MET A 202 -6.89 -1.08 7.27
N ALA A 203 -7.30 -1.59 6.11
CA ALA A 203 -8.35 -0.98 5.32
C ALA A 203 -9.71 -1.02 6.04
N HIS A 204 -10.06 -2.17 6.63
CA HIS A 204 -11.25 -2.36 7.47
C HIS A 204 -11.19 -1.47 8.74
N SER A 205 -10.03 -1.38 9.39
CA SER A 205 -9.82 -0.48 10.54
C SER A 205 -10.04 0.99 10.16
N GLY A 206 -9.53 1.42 9.00
CA GLY A 206 -9.74 2.77 8.48
C GLY A 206 -11.21 3.05 8.17
N LEU A 207 -11.89 2.11 7.51
CA LEU A 207 -13.30 2.26 7.14
C LEU A 207 -14.20 2.32 8.38
N GLY A 208 -13.97 1.43 9.34
CA GLY A 208 -14.66 1.44 10.63
C GLY A 208 -14.47 2.76 11.38
N LEU A 209 -13.25 3.29 11.42
CA LEU A 209 -12.99 4.60 12.04
C LEU A 209 -13.69 5.75 11.29
N VAL A 210 -13.73 5.73 9.95
CA VAL A 210 -14.49 6.72 9.17
C VAL A 210 -15.97 6.69 9.55
N TYR A 211 -16.55 5.51 9.69
CA TYR A 211 -17.94 5.35 10.09
C TYR A 211 -18.20 5.81 11.53
N VAL A 212 -17.33 5.49 12.49
CA VAL A 212 -17.40 6.03 13.86
C VAL A 212 -17.34 7.57 13.85
N ARG A 213 -16.39 8.17 13.11
CA ARG A 213 -16.25 9.63 13.01
C ARG A 213 -17.51 10.30 12.44
N ARG A 214 -18.27 9.61 11.60
CA ARG A 214 -19.53 10.07 11.01
C ARG A 214 -20.77 9.72 11.84
N GLY A 215 -20.61 9.09 13.01
CA GLY A 215 -21.73 8.61 13.83
C GLY A 215 -22.46 7.39 13.28
N LYS A 216 -21.93 6.79 12.21
CA LYS A 216 -22.46 5.59 11.54
C LYS A 216 -22.01 4.32 12.27
N ASN A 217 -22.38 4.21 13.55
CA ASN A 217 -21.83 3.18 14.43
C ASN A 217 -22.27 1.77 14.02
N ALA A 218 -23.49 1.60 13.52
CA ALA A 218 -23.97 0.31 13.02
C ALA A 218 -23.14 -0.17 11.82
N GLU A 219 -22.82 0.72 10.87
CA GLU A 219 -21.96 0.39 9.73
C GLU A 219 -20.49 0.18 10.14
N ALA A 220 -20.03 0.81 11.23
CA ALA A 220 -18.66 0.65 11.72
C ALA A 220 -18.38 -0.73 12.32
N ILE A 221 -19.36 -1.35 12.97
CA ILE A 221 -19.21 -2.63 13.68
C ILE A 221 -18.64 -3.73 12.78
N PRO A 222 -19.25 -4.10 11.63
CA PRO A 222 -18.74 -5.20 10.81
C PRO A 222 -17.33 -4.94 10.28
N GLU A 223 -16.99 -3.68 9.99
CA GLU A 223 -15.65 -3.31 9.53
C GLU A 223 -14.61 -3.46 10.66
N LEU A 224 -14.93 -3.01 11.87
CA LEU A 224 -14.03 -3.15 13.02
C LEU A 224 -13.89 -4.61 13.47
N GLU A 225 -14.94 -5.41 13.41
CA GLU A 225 -14.90 -6.85 13.65
C GLU A 225 -13.95 -7.55 12.68
N GLN A 226 -14.04 -7.21 11.39
CA GLN A 226 -13.18 -7.80 10.38
C GLN A 226 -11.73 -7.36 10.56
N ALA A 227 -11.48 -6.10 10.93
CA ALA A 227 -10.14 -5.61 11.24
C ALA A 227 -9.49 -6.41 12.38
N VAL A 228 -10.18 -6.62 13.50
CA VAL A 228 -9.61 -7.34 14.66
C VAL A 228 -9.55 -8.86 14.46
N LYS A 229 -10.37 -9.41 13.56
CA LYS A 229 -10.37 -10.84 13.22
C LYS A 229 -9.20 -11.21 12.31
N ILE A 230 -8.87 -10.35 11.35
CA ILE A 230 -7.79 -10.59 10.39
C ILE A 230 -6.41 -10.33 11.02
N ASP A 231 -6.31 -9.29 11.86
CA ASP A 231 -5.03 -8.85 12.41
C ASP A 231 -4.48 -9.86 13.44
N PRO A 232 -3.29 -10.46 13.23
CA PRO A 232 -2.66 -11.32 14.23
C PRO A 232 -2.22 -10.54 15.48
N ASN A 233 -2.08 -9.21 15.39
CA ASN A 233 -1.77 -8.33 16.52
C ASN A 233 -2.59 -7.03 16.42
N PRO A 234 -3.91 -7.10 16.72
CA PRO A 234 -4.82 -5.97 16.57
C PRO A 234 -4.34 -4.71 17.30
N ASP A 235 -4.52 -3.54 16.70
CA ASP A 235 -4.41 -2.26 17.42
C ASP A 235 -5.48 -2.19 18.52
N PRO A 236 -5.13 -1.92 19.80
CA PRO A 236 -6.11 -1.75 20.88
C PRO A 236 -7.20 -0.71 20.56
N VAL A 237 -6.87 0.29 19.72
CA VAL A 237 -7.83 1.29 19.24
C VAL A 237 -9.00 0.63 18.50
N ASN A 238 -8.77 -0.42 17.72
CA ASN A 238 -9.86 -1.09 16.98
C ASN A 238 -10.86 -1.75 17.94
N TYR A 239 -10.40 -2.42 18.99
CA TYR A 239 -11.28 -2.99 20.02
C TYR A 239 -12.01 -1.91 20.80
N TYR A 240 -11.35 -0.79 21.11
CA TYR A 240 -11.99 0.34 21.76
C TYR A 240 -13.10 0.95 20.88
N LEU A 241 -12.82 1.20 19.60
CA LEU A 241 -13.81 1.71 18.66
C LEU A 241 -14.97 0.74 18.48
N LEU A 242 -14.70 -0.56 18.42
CA LEU A 242 -15.74 -1.59 18.33
C LEU A 242 -16.62 -1.56 19.59
N GLY A 243 -16.01 -1.46 20.78
CA GLY A 243 -16.75 -1.33 22.03
C GLY A 243 -17.60 -0.08 22.09
N MET A 244 -17.07 1.06 21.63
CA MET A 244 -17.80 2.32 21.55
C MET A 244 -18.98 2.25 20.57
N ALA A 245 -18.76 1.70 19.38
CA ALA A 245 -19.79 1.55 18.36
C ALA A 245 -20.94 0.68 18.89
N ASN A 246 -20.63 -0.50 19.43
CA ASN A 246 -21.60 -1.40 20.06
C ASN A 246 -22.34 -0.74 21.23
N LYS A 247 -21.63 0.03 22.08
CA LYS A 247 -22.27 0.73 23.22
C LYS A 247 -23.28 1.76 22.74
N ILE A 248 -22.95 2.52 21.69
CA ILE A 248 -23.83 3.55 21.12
C ILE A 248 -25.05 2.91 20.44
N THR A 249 -24.90 1.74 19.83
CA THR A 249 -25.99 0.98 19.22
C THR A 249 -26.72 0.07 20.21
N SER A 250 -26.46 0.21 21.51
CA SER A 250 -27.08 -0.58 22.58
C SER A 250 -26.81 -2.09 22.51
N HIS A 251 -25.73 -2.51 21.85
CA HIS A 251 -25.20 -3.88 21.88
C HIS A 251 -24.27 -4.05 23.09
N PHE A 252 -24.82 -3.94 24.30
CA PHE A 252 -24.00 -3.76 25.51
C PHE A 252 -23.08 -4.94 25.83
N ASP A 253 -23.52 -6.18 25.59
CA ASP A 253 -22.69 -7.37 25.86
C ASP A 253 -21.47 -7.43 24.92
N ASP A 254 -21.65 -7.11 23.64
CA ASP A 254 -20.56 -7.03 22.68
C ASP A 254 -19.63 -5.85 22.98
N ALA A 255 -20.18 -4.73 23.45
CA ALA A 255 -19.39 -3.60 23.92
C ALA A 255 -18.47 -4.01 25.07
N VAL A 256 -19.01 -4.69 26.10
CA VAL A 256 -18.22 -5.22 27.24
C VAL A 256 -17.14 -6.18 26.75
N ALA A 257 -17.46 -7.10 25.83
CA ALA A 257 -16.50 -8.05 25.28
C ALA A 257 -15.34 -7.34 24.56
N ALA A 258 -15.65 -6.35 23.70
CA ALA A 258 -14.64 -5.59 22.98
C ALA A 258 -13.76 -4.74 23.91
N PHE A 259 -14.37 -4.06 24.91
CA PHE A 259 -13.61 -3.30 25.91
C PHE A 259 -12.71 -4.19 26.76
N ASN A 260 -13.14 -5.40 27.11
CA ASN A 260 -12.31 -6.37 27.84
C ASN A 260 -11.11 -6.83 26.99
N LYS A 261 -11.31 -7.05 25.68
CA LYS A 261 -10.19 -7.33 24.77
C LYS A 261 -9.20 -6.18 24.72
N CYS A 262 -9.68 -4.93 24.57
CA CYS A 262 -8.81 -3.76 24.65
C CYS A 262 -8.06 -3.66 25.99
N ALA A 263 -8.76 -3.84 27.12
CA ALA A 263 -8.19 -3.74 28.46
C ALA A 263 -7.15 -4.83 28.77
N ALA A 264 -7.22 -5.98 28.10
CA ALA A 264 -6.21 -7.04 28.22
C ALA A 264 -4.89 -6.70 27.51
N MET A 265 -4.90 -5.69 26.61
CA MET A 265 -3.70 -5.28 25.88
C MET A 265 -2.89 -4.27 26.69
N ASN A 266 -1.59 -4.53 26.82
CA ASN A 266 -0.67 -3.61 27.49
C ASN A 266 -0.54 -2.31 26.70
N GLY A 267 -0.87 -1.19 27.32
CA GLY A 267 -0.76 0.12 26.68
C GLY A 267 -1.52 1.22 27.41
N PRO A 268 -1.42 2.47 26.93
CA PRO A 268 -2.05 3.63 27.58
C PRO A 268 -3.58 3.53 27.64
N MET A 269 -4.21 2.75 26.76
CA MET A 269 -5.66 2.59 26.71
C MET A 269 -6.24 1.62 27.74
N GLN A 270 -5.42 0.83 28.44
CA GLN A 270 -5.89 -0.22 29.33
C GLN A 270 -6.87 0.32 30.40
N GLY A 271 -6.52 1.43 31.06
CA GLY A 271 -7.39 2.03 32.08
C GLY A 271 -8.70 2.55 31.50
N THR A 272 -8.63 3.26 30.37
CA THR A 272 -9.81 3.77 29.65
C THR A 272 -10.74 2.63 29.22
N CYS A 273 -10.19 1.55 28.67
CA CYS A 273 -10.99 0.40 28.24
C CYS A 273 -11.66 -0.33 29.42
N LYS A 274 -11.00 -0.46 30.57
CA LYS A 274 -11.63 -1.00 31.80
C LYS A 274 -12.84 -0.16 32.21
N ALA A 275 -12.67 1.15 32.31
CA ALA A 275 -13.74 2.06 32.71
C ALA A 275 -14.93 2.01 31.73
N GLN A 276 -14.68 1.96 30.43
CA GLN A 276 -15.74 1.84 29.42
C GLN A 276 -16.46 0.48 29.45
N GLY A 277 -15.74 -0.61 29.74
CA GLY A 277 -16.34 -1.92 29.95
C GLY A 277 -17.29 -1.96 31.16
N GLU A 278 -16.91 -1.32 32.27
CA GLU A 278 -17.77 -1.19 33.44
C GLU A 278 -19.01 -0.32 33.17
N ASP A 279 -18.83 0.78 32.43
CA ASP A 279 -19.93 1.64 31.99
C ASP A 279 -20.93 0.89 31.10
N ALA A 280 -20.44 0.19 30.07
CA ALA A 280 -21.28 -0.64 29.19
C ALA A 280 -22.04 -1.73 29.98
N LYS A 281 -21.39 -2.36 30.96
CA LYS A 281 -22.02 -3.35 31.85
C LYS A 281 -23.16 -2.76 32.68
N LYS A 282 -23.00 -1.54 33.21
CA LYS A 282 -24.06 -0.84 33.96
C LYS A 282 -25.24 -0.49 33.06
N LEU A 283 -24.98 -0.05 31.83
CA LEU A 283 -26.02 0.22 30.84
C LEU A 283 -26.80 -1.05 30.50
N GLY A 284 -26.13 -2.16 30.20
CA GLY A 284 -26.79 -3.45 29.92
C GLY A 284 -27.61 -4.02 31.09
N ALA A 285 -27.31 -3.64 32.33
CA ALA A 285 -28.11 -4.01 33.50
C ALA A 285 -29.38 -3.17 33.68
N THR A 286 -29.47 -2.01 33.03
CA THR A 286 -30.57 -1.03 33.21
C THR A 286 -31.36 -0.76 31.93
N GLN A 287 -30.87 -1.21 30.78
CA GLN A 287 -31.44 -0.99 29.46
C GLN A 287 -31.49 -2.30 28.67
N LEU A 288 -32.48 -2.44 27.79
CA LEU A 288 -32.57 -3.58 26.89
C LEU A 288 -31.51 -3.44 25.78
N SER A 289 -30.78 -4.53 25.53
CA SER A 289 -29.87 -4.59 24.38
C SER A 289 -30.65 -4.58 23.07
N ALA A 290 -30.14 -3.87 22.07
CA ALA A 290 -30.69 -3.93 20.71
C ALA A 290 -30.46 -5.33 20.10
N PRO A 291 -31.36 -5.83 19.24
CA PRO A 291 -31.09 -7.01 18.45
C PRO A 291 -29.89 -6.77 17.51
N LYS A 292 -29.17 -7.85 17.21
CA LYS A 292 -28.09 -7.87 16.21
C LYS A 292 -28.66 -7.87 14.79
#